data_AF-A0A953YBY5-F1
#
_entry.id   AF-A0A953YBY5-F1
#
_cell.length_a   1.000
_cell.length_b   1.000
_cell.length_c   1.000
_cell.angle_alpha   90.00
_cell.angle_beta   90.00
_cell.angle_gamma   90.00
#
_symmetry.space_group_name_H-M   'P 1'
#
loop_
_entity.id
_entity.type
_entity.pdbx_description
1 polymer ?
#
loop_
_entity_poly.entity_id
_entity_poly.type
_entity_poly.pdbx_seq_one_letter_code
_entity_poly.pdbx_strand_id
1 'polypeptide(L)'
;MNMQLKHACAALALSVLLAGGARAADGSEADIVGLTLGMTVAEAEAAIKAYNPDLHIQPPVQKIYQYRVGNKTHKTDPFVSYIFAVSGKKQHDSIYVYFSLPPSEPRAIAISRIHNNFDPPISREAYIEALHEKYGPPQASEIDATNDNKRQTHRYQWLIGDGKVQCLRAIPGGYKVDGPYGSVGASTGAIESGRILPAIQNSTTGKMIAPDATSPDDCAVLLTYSLAYDPLGSAKGVLVDVAAAARSEAGVAAWIDSLVQNRQPPAKPASGKPKL
;
A
#
# COMPACT_ATOMS: atom_id res chain seq x y z
N MET A 1 -10.63 -66.44 46.10
CA MET A 1 -11.36 -65.82 44.97
C MET A 1 -11.05 -64.32 45.01
N ASN A 2 -10.45 -63.82 43.92
CA ASN A 2 -10.23 -62.41 43.54
C ASN A 2 -9.25 -61.52 44.32
N MET A 3 -7.98 -61.63 43.91
CA MET A 3 -7.10 -60.58 43.37
C MET A 3 -7.74 -59.20 43.14
N GLN A 4 -7.01 -58.10 43.43
CA GLN A 4 -6.84 -56.93 42.53
C GLN A 4 -5.82 -55.93 43.13
N LEU A 5 -4.70 -55.84 42.42
CA LEU A 5 -3.53 -54.99 42.60
C LEU A 5 -3.79 -53.67 41.87
N LYS A 6 -3.80 -52.52 42.55
CA LYS A 6 -3.94 -51.21 41.89
C LYS A 6 -2.60 -50.49 41.83
N HIS A 7 -2.05 -50.45 40.62
CA HIS A 7 -0.90 -49.65 40.24
C HIS A 7 -1.28 -48.17 40.22
N ALA A 8 -0.47 -47.34 40.89
CA ALA A 8 -0.51 -45.88 40.74
C ALA A 8 0.30 -45.50 39.49
N CYS A 9 -0.37 -45.01 38.45
CA CYS A 9 0.27 -44.46 37.26
C CYS A 9 0.37 -42.95 37.40
N ALA A 10 1.61 -42.45 37.37
CA ALA A 10 1.93 -41.02 37.40
C ALA A 10 1.60 -40.38 36.04
N ALA A 11 0.97 -39.21 36.06
CA ALA A 11 0.86 -38.34 34.90
C ALA A 11 1.49 -36.99 35.24
N LEU A 12 2.73 -36.77 34.77
CA LEU A 12 3.32 -35.44 34.69
C LEU A 12 2.64 -34.69 33.54
N ALA A 13 1.84 -33.68 33.87
CA ALA A 13 1.35 -32.73 32.89
C ALA A 13 2.47 -31.74 32.53
N LEU A 14 3.02 -31.87 31.33
CA LEU A 14 3.99 -30.95 30.76
C LEU A 14 3.22 -29.74 30.20
N SER A 15 3.16 -28.65 30.97
CA SER A 15 2.59 -27.37 30.52
C SER A 15 3.54 -26.72 29.51
N VAL A 16 3.22 -26.83 28.22
CA VAL A 16 3.86 -26.06 27.15
C VAL A 16 3.34 -24.62 27.24
N LEU A 17 4.18 -23.72 27.78
CA LEU A 17 4.00 -22.28 27.67
C LEU A 17 4.22 -21.89 26.20
N LEU A 18 3.12 -21.74 25.45
CA LEU A 18 3.12 -21.03 24.17
C LEU A 18 3.33 -19.55 24.47
N ALA A 19 4.60 -19.13 24.46
CA ALA A 19 4.95 -17.72 24.36
C ALA A 19 4.51 -17.23 22.97
N GLY A 20 3.33 -16.64 22.89
CA GLY A 20 2.86 -15.87 21.74
C GLY A 20 3.68 -14.59 21.62
N GLY A 21 4.90 -14.70 21.11
CA GLY A 21 5.64 -13.54 20.62
C GLY A 21 4.89 -12.99 19.42
N ALA A 22 4.33 -11.79 19.54
CA ALA A 22 3.83 -11.03 18.41
C ALA A 22 5.01 -10.86 17.43
N ARG A 23 5.02 -11.65 16.35
CA ARG A 23 5.95 -11.42 15.24
C ARG A 23 5.52 -10.13 14.57
N ALA A 24 6.42 -9.16 14.48
CA ALA A 24 6.29 -8.09 13.50
C ALA A 24 6.20 -8.77 12.13
N ALA A 25 5.11 -8.52 11.39
CA ALA A 25 4.97 -9.04 10.04
C ALA A 25 6.13 -8.53 9.18
N ASP A 26 6.71 -9.40 8.35
CA ASP A 26 7.59 -8.95 7.28
C ASP A 26 6.74 -8.28 6.17
N GLY A 27 7.35 -7.43 5.34
CA GLY A 27 6.65 -6.66 4.29
C GLY A 27 5.83 -7.52 3.32
N SER A 28 6.21 -8.79 3.16
CA SER A 28 5.51 -9.78 2.34
C SER A 28 4.33 -10.48 3.01
N GLU A 29 4.19 -10.37 4.34
CA GLU A 29 3.15 -11.07 5.11
C GLU A 29 1.94 -10.17 5.41
N ALA A 30 2.12 -8.85 5.40
CA ALA A 30 1.00 -7.94 5.62
C ALA A 30 0.01 -7.98 4.46
N ASP A 31 -1.25 -8.26 4.79
CA ASP A 31 -2.35 -8.32 3.83
C ASP A 31 -3.51 -7.39 4.24
N ILE A 32 -4.30 -6.95 3.27
CA ILE A 32 -5.66 -6.42 3.52
C ILE A 32 -6.65 -7.41 2.92
N VAL A 33 -7.41 -8.10 3.77
CA VAL A 33 -8.43 -9.10 3.38
C VAL A 33 -7.92 -10.21 2.46
N GLY A 34 -6.70 -10.68 2.70
CA GLY A 34 -6.02 -11.70 1.90
C GLY A 34 -5.28 -11.16 0.67
N LEU A 35 -5.34 -9.85 0.41
CA LEU A 35 -4.57 -9.20 -0.66
C LEU A 35 -3.20 -8.80 -0.13
N THR A 36 -2.13 -9.27 -0.79
CA THR A 36 -0.74 -8.95 -0.46
C THR A 36 -0.08 -8.15 -1.58
N LEU A 37 0.98 -7.44 -1.22
CA LEU A 37 1.87 -6.81 -2.19
C LEU A 37 2.53 -7.89 -3.06
N GLY A 38 2.89 -7.52 -4.29
CA GLY A 38 3.52 -8.41 -5.26
C GLY A 38 2.55 -9.31 -6.05
N MET A 39 1.27 -9.38 -5.70
CA MET A 39 0.29 -10.18 -6.46
C MET A 39 0.21 -9.76 -7.94
N THR A 40 0.06 -10.73 -8.83
CA THR A 40 -0.36 -10.52 -10.22
C THR A 40 -1.81 -10.02 -10.27
N VAL A 41 -2.26 -9.55 -11.44
CA VAL A 41 -3.67 -9.16 -11.64
C VAL A 41 -4.60 -10.35 -11.35
N ALA A 42 -4.28 -11.55 -11.83
CA ALA A 42 -5.10 -12.74 -11.66
C ALA A 42 -5.16 -13.20 -10.19
N GLU A 43 -4.03 -13.14 -9.46
CA GLU A 43 -4.00 -13.46 -8.03
C GLU A 43 -4.82 -12.46 -7.21
N ALA A 44 -4.73 -11.16 -7.52
CA ALA A 44 -5.53 -10.14 -6.86
C ALA A 44 -7.03 -10.33 -7.11
N GLU A 45 -7.44 -10.66 -8.34
CA GLU A 45 -8.84 -10.99 -8.66
C GLU A 45 -9.32 -12.24 -7.91
N ALA A 46 -8.48 -13.27 -7.82
CA ALA A 46 -8.79 -14.48 -7.07
C ALA A 46 -8.94 -14.20 -5.57
N ALA A 47 -8.05 -13.40 -4.98
CA ALA A 47 -8.10 -12.99 -3.58
C ALA A 47 -9.35 -12.15 -3.27
N ILE A 48 -9.73 -11.21 -4.15
CA ILE A 48 -10.98 -10.45 -4.00
C ILE A 48 -12.20 -11.39 -3.97
N LYS A 49 -12.27 -12.35 -4.90
CA LYS A 49 -13.37 -13.32 -4.96
C LYS A 49 -13.40 -14.26 -3.76
N ALA A 50 -12.22 -14.69 -3.29
CA ALA A 50 -12.10 -15.55 -2.11
C ALA A 50 -12.53 -14.81 -0.84
N TYR A 51 -12.22 -13.51 -0.74
CA TYR A 51 -12.64 -12.67 0.38
C TYR A 51 -14.16 -12.47 0.41
N ASN A 52 -14.74 -12.04 -0.72
CA ASN A 52 -16.17 -11.79 -0.81
C ASN A 52 -16.65 -12.03 -2.25
N PRO A 53 -17.37 -13.15 -2.52
CA PRO A 53 -17.84 -13.48 -3.86
C PRO A 53 -18.93 -12.54 -4.39
N ASP A 54 -19.57 -11.75 -3.53
CA ASP A 54 -20.57 -10.74 -3.92
C ASP A 54 -19.93 -9.45 -4.45
N LEU A 55 -18.61 -9.27 -4.33
CA LEU A 55 -17.92 -8.10 -4.88
C LEU A 55 -17.85 -8.19 -6.41
N HIS A 56 -18.31 -7.12 -7.06
CA HIS A 56 -18.24 -7.00 -8.51
C HIS A 56 -16.93 -6.34 -8.91
N ILE A 57 -15.99 -7.15 -9.38
CA ILE A 57 -14.75 -6.67 -10.02
C ILE A 57 -15.13 -5.96 -11.31
N GLN A 58 -14.76 -4.68 -11.41
CA GLN A 58 -14.98 -3.89 -12.61
C GLN A 58 -13.88 -4.16 -13.65
N PRO A 59 -14.12 -3.85 -14.94
CA PRO A 59 -13.07 -3.94 -15.95
C PRO A 59 -11.79 -3.22 -15.50
N PRO A 60 -10.59 -3.82 -15.68
CA PRO A 60 -9.34 -3.20 -15.27
C PRO A 60 -9.16 -1.82 -15.86
N VAL A 61 -8.72 -0.87 -15.05
CA VAL A 61 -8.44 0.49 -15.51
C VAL A 61 -7.10 0.49 -16.22
N GLN A 62 -7.13 0.77 -17.51
CA GLN A 62 -5.94 0.85 -18.35
C GLN A 62 -5.47 2.30 -18.51
N LYS A 63 -4.16 2.48 -18.61
CA LYS A 63 -3.51 3.76 -18.93
C LYS A 63 -2.67 3.63 -20.18
N ILE A 64 -2.40 4.78 -20.81
CA ILE A 64 -1.48 4.94 -21.92
C ILE A 64 -0.56 6.12 -21.64
N TYR A 65 0.70 6.03 -22.03
CA TYR A 65 1.58 7.20 -22.05
C TYR A 65 1.63 7.81 -23.43
N GLN A 66 1.75 9.15 -23.46
CA GLN A 66 2.00 9.90 -24.68
C GLN A 66 3.40 10.52 -24.60
N TYR A 67 4.18 10.37 -25.66
CA TYR A 67 5.52 10.94 -25.74
C TYR A 67 5.74 11.57 -27.12
N ARG A 68 6.66 12.54 -27.20
CA ARG A 68 6.93 13.28 -28.44
C ARG A 68 8.29 12.91 -29.02
N VAL A 69 8.33 12.75 -30.33
CA VAL A 69 9.55 12.57 -31.12
C VAL A 69 9.50 13.56 -32.28
N GLY A 70 10.32 14.61 -32.20
CA GLY A 70 10.18 15.78 -33.08
C GLY A 70 8.79 16.41 -32.94
N ASN A 71 8.10 16.62 -34.06
CA ASN A 71 6.75 17.18 -34.10
C ASN A 71 5.63 16.13 -34.05
N LYS A 72 5.95 14.85 -33.81
CA LYS A 72 4.96 13.76 -33.76
C LYS A 72 4.73 13.30 -32.33
N THR A 73 3.47 13.08 -31.97
CA THR A 73 3.08 12.43 -30.71
C THR A 73 2.88 10.94 -30.96
N HIS A 74 3.47 10.12 -30.10
CA HIS A 74 3.33 8.68 -30.07
C HIS A 74 2.62 8.24 -28.79
N LYS A 75 2.04 7.04 -28.83
CA LYS A 75 1.38 6.41 -27.69
C LYS A 75 2.05 5.08 -27.41
N THR A 76 2.11 4.70 -26.13
CA THR A 76 2.41 3.33 -25.74
C THR A 76 1.20 2.44 -25.95
N ASP A 77 1.41 1.13 -25.89
CA ASP A 77 0.30 0.20 -25.72
C ASP A 77 -0.40 0.44 -24.36
N PRO A 78 -1.71 0.17 -24.25
CA PRO A 78 -2.42 0.22 -22.98
C PRO A 78 -1.85 -0.80 -21.99
N PHE A 79 -1.73 -0.40 -20.73
CA PHE A 79 -1.31 -1.26 -19.63
C PHE A 79 -2.26 -1.10 -18.44
N VAL A 80 -2.38 -2.13 -17.62
CA VAL A 80 -3.24 -2.10 -16.42
C VAL A 80 -2.62 -1.20 -15.36
N SER A 81 -3.38 -0.23 -14.86
CA SER A 81 -2.98 0.63 -13.74
C SER A 81 -3.52 0.10 -12.42
N TYR A 82 -4.80 -0.25 -12.37
CA TYR A 82 -5.42 -0.84 -11.19
C TYR A 82 -6.66 -1.66 -11.56
N ILE A 83 -7.03 -2.57 -10.66
CA ILE A 83 -8.36 -3.17 -10.63
C ILE A 83 -9.11 -2.63 -9.42
N PHE A 84 -10.43 -2.62 -9.49
CA PHE A 84 -11.25 -2.27 -8.35
C PHE A 84 -12.53 -3.11 -8.32
N ALA A 85 -12.99 -3.39 -7.11
CA ALA A 85 -14.17 -4.18 -6.85
C ALA A 85 -15.08 -3.43 -5.88
N VAL A 86 -16.39 -3.49 -6.12
CA VAL A 86 -17.39 -2.78 -5.32
C VAL A 86 -18.55 -3.72 -4.98
N SER A 87 -19.09 -3.56 -3.78
CA SER A 87 -20.34 -4.22 -3.38
C SER A 87 -21.53 -3.62 -4.14
N GLY A 88 -22.41 -4.47 -4.68
CA GLY A 88 -23.68 -4.06 -5.27
C GLY A 88 -24.80 -3.74 -4.27
N LYS A 89 -24.57 -3.93 -2.96
CA LYS A 89 -25.57 -3.76 -1.88
C LYS A 89 -25.34 -2.46 -1.07
N LYS A 90 -26.30 -2.11 -0.19
CA LYS A 90 -26.25 -0.94 0.71
C LYS A 90 -25.05 -0.89 1.66
N GLN A 91 -24.37 -2.01 1.89
CA GLN A 91 -23.07 -2.03 2.58
C GLN A 91 -21.98 -1.86 1.53
N HIS A 92 -21.30 -0.71 1.59
CA HIS A 92 -20.29 -0.32 0.61
C HIS A 92 -18.91 -0.80 1.10
N ASP A 93 -18.52 -1.99 0.65
CA ASP A 93 -17.12 -2.40 0.62
C ASP A 93 -16.57 -2.13 -0.78
N SER A 94 -15.38 -1.55 -0.83
CA SER A 94 -14.70 -1.19 -2.07
C SER A 94 -13.21 -1.43 -1.93
N ILE A 95 -12.65 -2.18 -2.87
CA ILE A 95 -11.27 -2.60 -2.88
C ILE A 95 -10.61 -2.08 -4.15
N TYR A 96 -9.41 -1.54 -4.02
CA TYR A 96 -8.55 -1.08 -5.10
C TYR A 96 -7.20 -1.77 -4.98
N VAL A 97 -6.69 -2.30 -6.08
CA VAL A 97 -5.35 -2.89 -6.17
C VAL A 97 -4.61 -2.21 -7.31
N TYR A 98 -3.55 -1.48 -6.97
CA TYR A 98 -2.72 -0.73 -7.91
C TYR A 98 -1.49 -1.53 -8.28
N PHE A 99 -1.15 -1.57 -9.57
CA PHE A 99 -0.05 -2.35 -10.09
C PHE A 99 1.13 -1.48 -10.53
N SER A 100 2.32 -2.08 -10.51
CA SER A 100 3.51 -1.51 -11.11
C SER A 100 3.30 -1.19 -12.60
N LEU A 101 3.85 -0.05 -12.99
CA LEU A 101 3.87 0.48 -14.33
C LEU A 101 4.92 -0.25 -15.21
N PRO A 102 4.76 -0.20 -16.55
CA PRO A 102 5.76 -0.71 -17.49
C PRO A 102 7.16 -0.10 -17.27
N PRO A 103 8.23 -0.78 -17.71
CA PRO A 103 8.25 -1.94 -18.61
C PRO A 103 8.13 -3.29 -17.90
N SER A 104 8.11 -3.29 -16.57
CA SER A 104 8.01 -4.54 -15.79
C SER A 104 6.62 -5.14 -15.87
N GLU A 105 6.52 -6.44 -15.61
CA GLU A 105 5.23 -7.11 -15.47
C GLU A 105 4.42 -6.46 -14.33
N PRO A 106 3.11 -6.25 -14.48
CA PRO A 106 2.26 -5.69 -13.42
C PRO A 106 2.26 -6.57 -12.16
N ARG A 107 2.65 -5.97 -11.04
CA ARG A 107 2.66 -6.55 -9.70
C ARG A 107 2.04 -5.56 -8.72
N ALA A 108 1.25 -6.03 -7.76
CA ALA A 108 0.55 -5.17 -6.81
C ALA A 108 1.57 -4.37 -5.96
N ILE A 109 1.51 -3.05 -6.04
CA ILE A 109 2.38 -2.13 -5.28
C ILE A 109 1.60 -1.35 -4.22
N ALA A 110 0.27 -1.35 -4.32
CA ALA A 110 -0.59 -0.79 -3.28
C ALA A 110 -1.97 -1.42 -3.29
N ILE A 111 -2.55 -1.52 -2.10
CA ILE A 111 -3.90 -2.03 -1.86
C ILE A 111 -4.63 -1.01 -1.01
N SER A 112 -5.88 -0.72 -1.34
CA SER A 112 -6.76 0.11 -0.53
C SER A 112 -8.11 -0.54 -0.40
N ARG A 113 -8.64 -0.55 0.82
CA ARG A 113 -9.99 -1.01 1.10
C ARG A 113 -10.74 0.07 1.86
N ILE A 114 -11.95 0.36 1.43
CA ILE A 114 -12.90 1.21 2.14
C ILE A 114 -14.10 0.34 2.47
N HIS A 115 -14.33 0.14 3.76
CA HIS A 115 -15.50 -0.55 4.29
C HIS A 115 -16.35 0.45 5.08
N ASN A 116 -17.62 0.58 4.70
CA ASN A 116 -18.58 1.45 5.37
C ASN A 116 -19.82 0.67 5.80
N ASN A 117 -20.64 1.30 6.66
CA ASN A 117 -21.98 0.83 7.00
C ASN A 117 -21.98 -0.54 7.73
N PHE A 118 -21.30 -0.58 8.88
CA PHE A 118 -21.22 -1.74 9.75
C PHE A 118 -22.59 -2.06 10.35
N ASP A 119 -23.08 -3.29 10.12
CA ASP A 119 -24.33 -3.80 10.71
C ASP A 119 -24.08 -5.21 11.29
N PRO A 120 -24.13 -5.39 12.62
CA PRO A 120 -24.40 -4.35 13.63
C PRO A 120 -23.28 -3.29 13.70
N PRO A 121 -23.57 -2.07 14.19
CA PRO A 121 -22.54 -1.06 14.41
C PRO A 121 -21.42 -1.57 15.32
N ILE A 122 -20.17 -1.28 14.97
CA ILE A 122 -18.99 -1.64 15.77
C ILE A 122 -18.38 -0.38 16.38
N SER A 123 -17.81 -0.47 17.59
CA SER A 123 -17.06 0.64 18.16
C SER A 123 -15.72 0.81 17.45
N ARG A 124 -15.18 2.02 17.49
CA ARG A 124 -13.81 2.26 17.00
C ARG A 124 -12.78 1.41 17.76
N GLU A 125 -12.97 1.29 19.08
CA GLU A 125 -12.12 0.51 19.99
C GLU A 125 -12.05 -0.98 19.58
N ALA A 126 -13.19 -1.61 19.35
CA ALA A 126 -13.22 -3.01 18.90
C ALA A 126 -12.53 -3.21 17.55
N TYR A 127 -12.63 -2.23 16.63
CA TYR A 127 -11.94 -2.31 15.35
C TYR A 127 -10.43 -2.16 15.50
N ILE A 128 -9.95 -1.22 16.33
CA ILE A 128 -8.50 -1.05 16.55
C ILE A 128 -7.90 -2.24 17.30
N GLU A 129 -8.62 -2.88 18.22
CA GLU A 129 -8.20 -4.15 18.84
C GLU A 129 -8.00 -5.25 17.80
N ALA A 130 -8.93 -5.42 16.86
CA ALA A 130 -8.79 -6.38 15.77
C ALA A 130 -7.59 -6.06 14.85
N LEU A 131 -7.29 -4.76 14.63
CA LEU A 131 -6.09 -4.35 13.92
C LEU A 131 -4.81 -4.65 14.71
N HIS A 132 -4.83 -4.46 16.04
CA HIS A 132 -3.71 -4.79 16.92
C HIS A 132 -3.43 -6.30 16.96
N GLU A 133 -4.48 -7.12 17.01
CA GLU A 133 -4.34 -8.57 16.94
C GLU A 133 -3.69 -9.00 15.62
N LYS A 134 -4.06 -8.35 14.51
CA LYS A 134 -3.56 -8.70 13.18
C LYS A 134 -2.16 -8.17 12.88
N TYR A 135 -1.87 -6.92 13.19
CA TYR A 135 -0.65 -6.22 12.76
C TYR A 135 0.27 -5.80 13.91
N GLY A 136 -0.11 -6.06 15.16
CA GLY A 136 0.54 -5.51 16.33
C GLY A 136 0.19 -4.04 16.59
N PRO A 137 0.79 -3.41 17.61
CA PRO A 137 0.56 -2.00 17.92
C PRO A 137 1.11 -1.10 16.79
N PRO A 138 0.41 -0.01 16.42
CA PRO A 138 0.88 0.95 15.43
C PRO A 138 2.07 1.74 15.97
N GLN A 139 3.02 2.11 15.10
CA GLN A 139 4.12 3.00 15.47
C GLN A 139 3.73 4.48 15.48
N ALA A 140 2.57 4.85 14.93
CA ALA A 140 1.99 6.17 15.11
C ALA A 140 0.46 6.17 15.07
N SER A 141 -0.13 7.03 15.89
CA SER A 141 -1.57 7.30 15.93
C SER A 141 -1.82 8.81 15.93
N GLU A 142 -2.91 9.25 15.31
CA GLU A 142 -3.31 10.66 15.31
C GLU A 142 -3.58 11.18 16.72
N ILE A 143 -3.17 12.41 17.01
CA ILE A 143 -3.55 13.09 18.25
C ILE A 143 -4.90 13.74 18.00
N ASP A 144 -5.93 13.30 18.70
CA ASP A 144 -7.26 13.87 18.58
C ASP A 144 -7.22 15.37 18.96
N ALA A 145 -7.57 16.22 18.01
CA ALA A 145 -7.52 17.67 18.19
C ALA A 145 -8.63 18.18 19.13
N THR A 146 -9.70 17.40 19.33
CA THR A 146 -10.81 17.72 20.22
C THR A 146 -11.29 16.47 20.95
N ASN A 147 -12.00 16.63 22.08
CA ASN A 147 -12.56 15.50 22.83
C ASN A 147 -13.89 14.95 22.25
N ASP A 148 -14.38 15.47 21.11
CA ASP A 148 -15.63 14.97 20.49
C ASP A 148 -15.36 13.80 19.54
N ASN A 149 -15.28 12.61 20.10
CA ASN A 149 -14.91 11.40 19.37
C ASN A 149 -15.98 10.98 18.32
N LYS A 150 -17.21 11.52 18.40
CA LYS A 150 -18.35 11.06 17.59
C LYS A 150 -18.27 11.50 16.13
N ARG A 151 -17.53 12.58 15.83
CA ARG A 151 -17.40 13.14 14.46
C ARG A 151 -15.97 13.16 13.93
N GLN A 152 -15.04 12.49 14.61
CA GLN A 152 -13.64 12.51 14.23
C GLN A 152 -13.24 11.27 13.43
N THR A 153 -12.28 11.48 12.52
CA THR A 153 -11.51 10.40 11.91
C THR A 153 -10.21 10.28 12.67
N HIS A 154 -9.90 9.07 13.12
CA HIS A 154 -8.66 8.77 13.80
C HIS A 154 -7.79 7.90 12.90
N ARG A 155 -6.50 8.22 12.80
CA ARG A 155 -5.58 7.53 11.89
C ARG A 155 -4.50 6.76 12.64
N TYR A 156 -4.16 5.60 12.11
CA TYR A 156 -3.14 4.71 12.62
C TYR A 156 -2.17 4.34 11.50
N GLN A 157 -0.91 4.11 11.85
CA GLN A 157 0.14 3.81 10.89
C GLN A 157 1.09 2.75 11.42
N TRP A 158 1.35 1.77 10.56
CA TRP A 158 2.38 0.75 10.73
C TRP A 158 3.48 0.94 9.71
N LEU A 159 4.72 0.81 10.17
CA LEU A 159 5.89 0.65 9.31
C LEU A 159 6.29 -0.81 9.32
N ILE A 160 6.38 -1.39 8.14
CA ILE A 160 6.65 -2.81 7.96
C ILE A 160 7.98 -2.96 7.22
N GLY A 161 8.84 -3.83 7.75
CA GLY A 161 10.21 -4.04 7.28
C GLY A 161 11.26 -3.61 8.30
N ASP A 162 12.05 -4.57 8.77
CA ASP A 162 13.08 -4.35 9.79
C ASP A 162 14.14 -3.35 9.33
N GLY A 163 14.44 -2.36 10.18
CA GLY A 163 15.43 -1.32 9.90
C GLY A 163 15.02 -0.33 8.80
N LYS A 164 13.80 -0.43 8.26
CA LYS A 164 13.28 0.49 7.25
C LYS A 164 12.69 1.75 7.90
N VAL A 165 12.68 2.85 7.15
CA VAL A 165 12.27 4.17 7.63
C VAL A 165 11.02 4.70 6.95
N GLN A 166 10.31 5.62 7.62
CA GLN A 166 9.15 6.28 7.01
C GLN A 166 9.61 7.31 5.97
N CYS A 167 9.45 6.99 4.70
CA CYS A 167 9.77 7.90 3.61
C CYS A 167 8.59 8.77 3.16
N LEU A 168 7.36 8.26 3.25
CA LEU A 168 6.15 9.01 2.88
C LEU A 168 5.72 9.87 4.07
N ARG A 169 6.42 10.99 4.25
CA ARG A 169 6.04 12.01 5.24
C ARG A 169 4.76 12.69 4.77
N ALA A 170 3.80 12.94 5.66
CA ALA A 170 2.58 13.60 5.23
C ALA A 170 2.86 15.01 4.71
N ILE A 171 2.06 15.40 3.73
CA ILE A 171 2.06 16.69 3.04
C ILE A 171 1.89 17.84 4.06
N PRO A 172 2.43 19.05 3.81
CA PRO A 172 2.14 20.23 4.64
C PRO A 172 0.64 20.37 4.95
N GLY A 173 0.29 20.49 6.25
CA GLY A 173 -1.10 20.41 6.73
C GLY A 173 -1.53 19.01 7.22
N GLY A 174 -0.61 18.06 7.30
CA GLY A 174 -0.84 16.72 7.84
C GLY A 174 -1.28 16.71 9.31
N TYR A 175 -1.91 15.62 9.71
CA TYR A 175 -2.43 15.42 11.07
C TYR A 175 -1.28 15.19 12.05
N LYS A 176 -1.33 15.84 13.22
CA LYS A 176 -0.37 15.60 14.29
C LYS A 176 -0.54 14.19 14.82
N VAL A 177 0.57 13.55 15.15
CA VAL A 177 0.57 12.15 15.61
C VAL A 177 1.40 12.02 16.87
N ASP A 178 0.98 11.11 17.73
CA ASP A 178 1.84 10.53 18.73
C ASP A 178 2.76 9.51 18.04
N GLY A 179 4.06 9.61 18.32
CA GLY A 179 5.09 8.81 17.67
C GLY A 179 6.16 9.66 16.94
N PRO A 180 7.24 9.04 16.44
CA PRO A 180 8.44 9.76 16.00
C PRO A 180 8.30 10.42 14.62
N TYR A 181 7.19 10.23 13.91
CA TYR A 181 7.08 10.53 12.47
C TYR A 181 6.42 11.89 12.15
N GLY A 182 5.94 12.62 13.17
CA GLY A 182 5.36 13.96 13.05
C GLY A 182 4.05 14.08 12.25
N SER A 183 3.70 13.05 11.47
CA SER A 183 2.42 12.95 10.73
C SER A 183 2.09 11.51 10.28
N VAL A 184 0.80 11.25 10.01
CA VAL A 184 0.29 9.99 9.44
C VAL A 184 -0.51 10.27 8.16
N GLY A 185 -0.45 9.33 7.22
CA GLY A 185 -1.40 9.27 6.10
C GLY A 185 -0.75 8.90 4.77
N ALA A 186 -1.03 7.69 4.28
CA ALA A 186 -0.82 7.33 2.89
C ALA A 186 -2.06 7.72 2.08
N SER A 187 -1.88 8.51 1.02
CA SER A 187 -2.94 8.76 0.05
C SER A 187 -2.74 7.86 -1.17
N THR A 188 -3.76 7.08 -1.51
CA THR A 188 -3.83 6.37 -2.81
C THR A 188 -3.74 7.32 -3.99
N GLY A 189 -4.05 8.62 -3.81
CA GLY A 189 -3.93 9.63 -4.86
C GLY A 189 -2.49 9.84 -5.33
N ALA A 190 -1.48 9.69 -4.46
CA ALA A 190 -0.07 9.77 -4.87
C ALA A 190 0.33 8.57 -5.74
N ILE A 191 -0.22 7.39 -5.44
CA ILE A 191 0.00 6.15 -6.19
C ILE A 191 -0.67 6.26 -7.55
N GLU A 192 -1.94 6.67 -7.58
CA GLU A 192 -2.70 6.79 -8.83
C GLU A 192 -2.11 7.86 -9.77
N SER A 193 -1.58 8.94 -9.22
CA SER A 193 -0.96 10.03 -9.99
C SER A 193 0.50 9.79 -10.35
N GLY A 194 1.13 8.69 -9.89
CA GLY A 194 2.55 8.41 -10.13
C GLY A 194 3.46 9.47 -9.51
N ARG A 195 3.24 9.77 -8.22
CA ARG A 195 3.92 10.83 -7.47
C ARG A 195 4.60 10.34 -6.19
N ILE A 196 4.89 9.06 -6.06
CA ILE A 196 5.60 8.51 -4.90
C ILE A 196 7.07 8.89 -4.92
N LEU A 197 7.77 8.71 -6.04
CA LEU A 197 9.18 9.07 -6.17
C LEU A 197 9.44 10.55 -5.84
N PRO A 198 8.71 11.53 -6.43
CA PRO A 198 8.90 12.94 -6.07
C PRO A 198 8.42 13.29 -4.65
N ALA A 199 7.63 12.44 -4.00
CA ALA A 199 7.24 12.63 -2.60
C ALA A 199 8.30 12.17 -1.60
N ILE A 200 9.22 11.28 -2.01
CA ILE A 200 10.27 10.73 -1.14
C ILE A 200 11.69 11.17 -1.54
N GLN A 201 11.87 11.73 -2.74
CA GLN A 201 13.16 12.11 -3.29
C GLN A 201 13.08 13.49 -3.94
N ASN A 202 14.11 14.32 -3.71
CA ASN A 202 14.26 15.60 -4.38
C ASN A 202 14.58 15.39 -5.87
N SER A 203 13.70 15.85 -6.76
CA SER A 203 13.82 15.61 -8.20
C SER A 203 15.06 16.25 -8.86
N THR A 204 15.67 17.25 -8.24
CA THR A 204 16.86 17.94 -8.79
C THR A 204 18.15 17.26 -8.35
N THR A 205 18.21 16.85 -7.09
CA THR A 205 19.45 16.33 -6.48
C THR A 205 19.50 14.81 -6.38
N GLY A 206 18.36 14.14 -6.55
CA GLY A 206 18.23 12.70 -6.32
C GLY A 206 18.41 12.29 -4.85
N LYS A 207 18.47 13.24 -3.91
CA LYS A 207 18.59 12.92 -2.48
C LYS A 207 17.23 12.57 -1.88
N MET A 208 17.21 11.59 -0.99
CA MET A 208 16.02 11.25 -0.22
C MET A 208 15.61 12.42 0.69
N ILE A 209 14.31 12.62 0.87
CA ILE A 209 13.72 13.64 1.74
C ILE A 209 13.78 13.19 3.21
N ALA A 210 13.61 11.90 3.46
CA ALA A 210 13.86 11.32 4.77
C ALA A 210 15.38 11.28 5.02
N PRO A 211 15.89 11.90 6.11
CA PRO A 211 17.33 12.01 6.34
C PRO A 211 17.99 10.65 6.61
N ASP A 212 17.23 9.69 7.12
CA ASP A 212 17.71 8.36 7.47
C ASP A 212 17.62 7.37 6.29
N ALA A 213 17.11 7.80 5.12
CA ALA A 213 17.09 7.02 3.89
C ALA A 213 18.20 7.47 2.94
N THR A 214 18.89 6.52 2.32
CA THR A 214 19.88 6.77 1.26
C THR A 214 19.33 6.47 -0.13
N SER A 215 18.32 5.60 -0.20
CA SER A 215 17.64 5.20 -1.42
C SER A 215 16.17 4.87 -1.15
N PRO A 216 15.33 4.72 -2.19
CA PRO A 216 13.95 4.24 -2.02
C PRO A 216 13.85 2.87 -1.33
N ASP A 217 14.89 2.04 -1.41
CA ASP A 217 14.89 0.70 -0.80
C ASP A 217 14.97 0.75 0.72
N ASP A 218 15.38 1.88 1.31
CA ASP A 218 15.39 2.08 2.76
C ASP A 218 13.99 2.37 3.32
N CYS A 219 13.02 2.61 2.44
CA CYS A 219 11.65 2.95 2.82
C CYS A 219 10.87 1.72 3.30
N ALA A 220 10.17 1.88 4.41
CA ALA A 220 9.27 0.86 4.93
C ALA A 220 8.06 0.67 4.01
N VAL A 221 7.51 -0.54 4.01
CA VAL A 221 6.13 -0.75 3.57
C VAL A 221 5.21 -0.02 4.55
N LEU A 222 4.26 0.73 4.02
CA LEU A 222 3.39 1.59 4.80
C LEU A 222 1.99 0.99 4.85
N LEU A 223 1.51 0.67 6.05
CA LEU A 223 0.11 0.32 6.30
C LEU A 223 -0.54 1.43 7.11
N THR A 224 -1.67 1.95 6.66
CA THR A 224 -2.43 2.97 7.39
C THR A 224 -3.90 2.60 7.46
N TYR A 225 -4.53 2.94 8.59
CA TYR A 225 -5.98 2.87 8.76
C TYR A 225 -6.53 4.23 9.16
N SER A 226 -7.62 4.66 8.52
CA SER A 226 -8.42 5.83 8.89
C SER A 226 -9.79 5.35 9.36
N LEU A 227 -10.13 5.58 10.62
CA LEU A 227 -11.35 5.12 11.26
C LEU A 227 -12.26 6.32 11.56
N ALA A 228 -13.39 6.42 10.87
CA ALA A 228 -14.30 7.55 10.98
C ALA A 228 -15.48 7.25 11.92
N TYR A 229 -15.67 8.14 12.91
CA TYR A 229 -16.80 8.15 13.86
C TYR A 229 -16.76 7.04 14.90
N ASP A 230 -17.60 7.18 15.92
CA ASP A 230 -17.84 6.17 16.94
C ASP A 230 -19.34 6.20 17.34
N PRO A 231 -20.14 5.15 17.07
CA PRO A 231 -19.74 3.90 16.41
C PRO A 231 -19.19 4.13 15.00
N LEU A 232 -18.36 3.20 14.53
CA LEU A 232 -17.60 3.33 13.30
C LEU A 232 -18.54 3.44 12.11
N GLY A 233 -18.42 4.52 11.34
CA GLY A 233 -19.17 4.72 10.10
C GLY A 233 -18.41 4.25 8.86
N SER A 234 -17.08 4.34 8.91
CA SER A 234 -16.18 3.97 7.82
C SER A 234 -14.79 3.59 8.34
N ALA A 235 -14.20 2.55 7.75
CA ALA A 235 -12.80 2.21 7.90
C ALA A 235 -12.13 2.20 6.52
N LYS A 236 -11.01 2.91 6.39
CA LYS A 236 -10.16 2.87 5.20
C LYS A 236 -8.79 2.32 5.56
N GLY A 237 -8.42 1.17 5.01
CA GLY A 237 -7.07 0.61 5.06
C GLY A 237 -6.31 0.89 3.77
N VAL A 238 -5.03 1.24 3.87
CA VAL A 238 -4.13 1.41 2.72
C VAL A 238 -2.78 0.77 3.03
N LEU A 239 -2.35 -0.18 2.19
CA LEU A 239 -1.05 -0.85 2.24
C LEU A 239 -0.25 -0.46 0.98
N VAL A 240 0.99 0.00 1.14
CA VAL A 240 1.83 0.52 0.04
C VAL A 240 3.27 0.04 0.16
N ASP A 241 3.79 -0.55 -0.91
CA ASP A 241 5.23 -0.71 -1.11
C ASP A 241 5.81 0.58 -1.69
N VAL A 242 6.34 1.43 -0.80
CA VAL A 242 6.90 2.74 -1.17
C VAL A 242 8.08 2.58 -2.13
N ALA A 243 8.93 1.59 -1.87
CA ALA A 243 10.12 1.34 -2.67
C ALA A 243 9.74 0.83 -4.07
N ALA A 244 8.84 -0.15 -4.18
CA ALA A 244 8.38 -0.66 -5.47
C ALA A 244 7.63 0.39 -6.28
N ALA A 245 6.80 1.22 -5.64
CA ALA A 245 6.12 2.32 -6.32
C ALA A 245 7.13 3.33 -6.87
N ALA A 246 8.12 3.75 -6.08
CA ALA A 246 9.17 4.66 -6.51
C ALA A 246 10.02 4.08 -7.66
N ARG A 247 10.42 2.81 -7.56
CA ARG A 247 11.15 2.10 -8.63
C ARG A 247 10.32 1.99 -9.91
N SER A 248 9.02 1.75 -9.78
CA SER A 248 8.11 1.67 -10.92
C SER A 248 7.99 3.00 -11.65
N GLU A 249 7.89 4.11 -10.93
CA GLU A 249 7.88 5.47 -11.50
C GLU A 249 9.22 5.82 -12.17
N ALA A 250 10.35 5.48 -11.54
CA ALA A 250 11.66 5.67 -12.17
C ALA A 250 11.81 4.82 -13.45
N GLY A 251 11.36 3.56 -13.40
CA GLY A 251 11.41 2.62 -14.52
C GLY A 251 10.60 3.08 -15.71
N VAL A 252 9.40 3.62 -15.49
CA VAL A 252 8.55 4.11 -16.59
C VAL A 252 9.15 5.34 -17.27
N ALA A 253 9.78 6.25 -16.51
CA ALA A 253 10.47 7.41 -17.07
C ALA A 253 11.64 6.98 -17.96
N ALA A 254 12.51 6.11 -17.46
CA ALA A 254 13.65 5.57 -18.22
C ALA A 254 13.19 4.80 -19.48
N TRP A 255 12.09 4.06 -19.38
CA TRP A 255 11.50 3.37 -20.52
C TRP A 255 10.97 4.33 -21.58
N ILE A 256 10.23 5.37 -21.20
CA ILE A 256 9.75 6.39 -22.13
C ILE A 256 10.93 7.09 -22.83
N ASP A 257 11.99 7.43 -22.11
CA ASP A 257 13.20 8.02 -22.69
C ASP A 257 13.84 7.09 -23.73
N SER A 258 13.89 5.78 -23.46
CA SER A 258 14.37 4.79 -24.43
C SER A 258 13.50 4.73 -25.69
N LEU A 259 12.17 4.87 -25.56
CA LEU A 259 11.25 4.92 -26.70
C LEU A 259 11.47 6.17 -27.56
N VAL A 260 11.79 7.30 -26.93
CA VAL A 260 12.14 8.53 -27.64
C VAL A 260 13.44 8.35 -28.40
N GLN A 261 14.50 7.86 -27.74
CA GLN A 261 15.82 7.66 -28.35
C GLN A 261 15.77 6.68 -29.53
N ASN A 262 15.08 5.55 -29.37
CA ASN A 262 14.94 4.53 -30.41
C ASN A 262 14.14 5.00 -31.64
N ARG A 263 13.40 6.11 -31.54
CA ARG A 263 12.60 6.68 -32.63
C ARG A 263 13.17 7.97 -33.21
N GLN A 264 14.25 8.52 -32.63
CA GLN A 264 14.90 9.69 -33.21
C GLN A 264 15.54 9.32 -34.57
N PRO A 265 15.25 10.07 -35.65
CA PRO A 265 15.95 9.87 -36.91
C PRO A 265 17.45 10.17 -36.71
N PRO A 266 18.36 9.49 -37.44
CA PRO A 266 19.79 9.80 -37.37
C PRO A 266 20.01 11.28 -37.65
N ALA A 267 20.93 11.90 -36.91
CA ALA A 267 21.27 13.30 -37.09
C ALA A 267 21.59 13.57 -38.57
N LYS A 268 20.86 14.50 -39.20
CA LYS A 268 21.20 14.92 -40.56
C LYS A 268 22.64 15.46 -40.51
N PRO A 269 23.56 14.98 -41.36
CA PRO A 269 24.89 15.57 -41.45
C PRO A 269 24.73 17.07 -41.76
N ALA A 270 25.54 17.90 -41.10
CA ALA A 270 25.48 19.35 -41.25
C ALA A 270 25.75 19.77 -42.71
N SER A 271 24.70 19.83 -43.53
CA SER A 271 24.77 20.31 -44.90
C SER A 271 24.51 21.81 -44.90
N GLY A 272 25.59 22.58 -44.76
CA GLY A 272 25.54 24.03 -44.96
C GLY A 272 26.86 24.67 -44.62
N LYS A 273 27.76 24.81 -45.60
CA LYS A 273 28.75 25.89 -45.53
C LYS A 273 27.98 27.21 -45.44
N PRO A 274 28.37 28.15 -44.55
CA PRO A 274 27.78 29.48 -44.53
C PRO A 274 27.91 30.08 -45.94
N LYS A 275 26.80 30.59 -46.48
CA LYS A 275 26.88 31.51 -47.62
C LYS A 275 27.38 32.84 -47.05
N LEU A 276 28.61 33.21 -47.42
CA LEU A 276 29.11 34.58 -47.32
C LEU A 276 28.35 35.46 -48.32
#